data_AF-A0A530Y6I9-F1
#
_entry.id   AF-A0A530Y6I9-F1
#
_cell.length_a   1.000
_cell.length_b   1.000
_cell.length_c   1.000
_cell.angle_alpha   90.00
_cell.angle_beta   90.00
_cell.angle_gamma   90.00
#
_symmetry.space_group_name_H-M   'P 1'
#
loop_
_entity.id
_entity.type
_entity.pdbx_description
1 polymer ?
#
loop_
_entity_poly.entity_id
_entity_poly.type
_entity_poly.pdbx_seq_one_letter_code
_entity_poly.pdbx_strand_id
1 'polypeptide(L)'
;AKRISDALGTATELRSMRNYAGHRLAPWLSHVMVSRQETARPLLTPGEVMKLPPSDELVLVSGLPPIRAKKLRYYQDQNFTDRVLPAPVLRDGPYADCPASRPDGWTGQVCSVDSRLAADDESADAPVEDEGGVQQQRHPSLPVEDVVVSQEPDQADLLKPADDDSEALADKRVMDRISTAARAYGINEGRGDDKDVIPGF
;
A
#
# COMPACT_ATOMS: atom_id res chain seq x y z
N ALA A 1 4.90 -14.12 -0.02
CA ALA A 1 5.73 -15.12 0.69
C ALA A 1 6.67 -15.90 -0.23
N LYS A 2 6.17 -16.63 -1.25
CA LYS A 2 7.02 -17.42 -2.17
C LYS A 2 8.19 -16.64 -2.78
N ARG A 3 7.92 -15.46 -3.37
CA ARG A 3 8.96 -14.58 -3.93
C ARG A 3 10.07 -14.21 -2.95
N ILE A 4 9.72 -14.02 -1.67
CA ILE A 4 10.69 -13.67 -0.62
C ILE A 4 11.55 -14.89 -0.27
N SER A 5 10.93 -16.07 -0.14
CA SER A 5 11.66 -17.33 0.07
C SER A 5 12.63 -17.62 -1.09
N ASP A 6 12.17 -17.43 -2.33
CA ASP A 6 12.99 -17.62 -3.53
C ASP A 6 14.16 -16.61 -3.57
N ALA A 7 13.95 -15.35 -3.16
CA ALA A 7 14.99 -14.32 -3.11
C ALA A 7 16.05 -14.55 -2.02
N LEU A 8 15.69 -15.20 -0.91
CA LEU A 8 16.64 -15.60 0.14
C LEU A 8 17.55 -16.73 -0.33
N GLY A 9 17.05 -17.61 -1.20
CA GLY A 9 17.79 -18.76 -1.72
C GLY A 9 17.79 -19.96 -0.77
N THR A 10 18.72 -20.87 -1.02
CA THR A 10 18.83 -22.16 -0.33
C THR A 10 20.18 -22.31 0.36
N ALA A 11 20.18 -23.05 1.47
CA ALA A 11 21.38 -23.49 2.18
C ALA A 11 21.52 -25.01 2.06
N THR A 12 22.77 -25.47 2.08
CA THR A 12 23.08 -26.90 2.11
C THR A 12 22.97 -27.40 3.55
N GLU A 13 22.03 -28.32 3.79
CA GLU A 13 21.86 -28.98 5.08
C GLU A 13 22.41 -30.41 5.00
N LEU A 14 23.28 -30.79 5.95
CA LEU A 14 23.80 -32.16 6.08
C LEU A 14 22.84 -32.99 6.93
N ARG A 15 22.08 -33.88 6.29
CA ARG A 15 21.18 -34.80 6.99
C ARG A 15 21.85 -36.17 7.17
N SER A 16 22.09 -36.56 8.40
CA SER A 16 22.59 -37.92 8.71
C SER A 16 21.42 -38.86 9.02
N MET A 17 21.35 -39.99 8.33
CA MET A 17 20.44 -41.10 8.65
C MET A 17 21.24 -42.23 9.28
N ARG A 18 20.71 -42.78 10.39
CA ARG A 18 21.29 -43.96 11.03
C ARG A 18 20.39 -45.15 10.75
N ASN A 19 20.96 -46.16 10.12
CA ASN A 19 20.34 -47.46 9.90
C ASN A 19 20.90 -48.44 10.92
N TYR A 20 20.00 -49.11 11.61
CA TYR A 20 20.30 -50.08 12.65
C TYR A 20 20.18 -51.48 12.04
N ALA A 21 21.27 -52.24 12.03
CA ALA A 21 21.31 -53.61 11.52
C ALA A 21 21.61 -54.59 12.67
N GLY A 22 20.75 -55.57 12.85
CA GLY A 22 20.86 -56.58 13.90
C GLY A 22 19.53 -57.22 14.25
N HIS A 23 19.56 -58.24 15.12
CA HIS A 23 18.35 -58.86 15.64
C HIS A 23 17.67 -57.89 16.63
N ARG A 24 16.43 -57.50 16.37
CA ARG A 24 15.62 -56.56 17.19
C ARG A 24 15.38 -56.98 18.65
N LEU A 25 15.83 -58.17 19.05
CA LEU A 25 15.78 -58.73 20.40
C LEU A 25 17.17 -59.06 20.98
N ALA A 26 18.26 -58.77 20.26
CA ALA A 26 19.60 -59.01 20.79
C ALA A 26 19.96 -57.94 21.84
N PRO A 27 20.62 -58.33 22.94
CA PRO A 27 20.98 -57.41 24.03
C PRO A 27 22.06 -56.38 23.62
N TRP A 28 22.79 -56.61 22.53
CA TRP A 28 23.65 -55.60 21.90
C TRP A 28 23.36 -55.52 20.41
N LEU A 29 23.15 -54.31 19.91
CA LEU A 29 22.91 -54.06 18.49
C LEU A 29 24.26 -53.94 17.77
N SER A 30 24.58 -54.91 16.92
CA SER A 30 25.96 -55.14 16.46
C SER A 30 26.45 -54.18 15.37
N HIS A 31 25.57 -53.58 14.55
CA HIS A 31 26.01 -52.68 13.48
C HIS A 31 25.07 -51.47 13.31
N VAL A 32 25.64 -50.27 13.38
CA VAL A 32 24.96 -49.02 13.02
C VAL A 32 25.64 -48.47 11.76
N MET A 33 24.88 -48.38 10.67
CA MET A 33 25.32 -47.67 9.47
C MET A 33 24.86 -46.22 9.57
N VAL A 34 25.77 -45.28 9.34
CA VAL A 34 25.41 -43.85 9.26
C VAL A 34 25.65 -43.38 7.84
N SER A 35 24.59 -43.04 7.12
CA SER A 35 24.69 -42.35 5.83
C SER A 35 24.52 -40.85 6.06
N ARG A 36 25.36 -40.04 5.44
CA ARG A 36 25.23 -38.58 5.43
C ARG A 36 24.82 -38.17 4.02
N GLN A 37 23.77 -37.38 3.92
CA GLN A 37 23.27 -36.86 2.66
C GLN A 37 23.22 -35.34 2.74
N GLU A 38 23.82 -34.69 1.76
CA GLU A 38 23.70 -33.24 1.61
C GLU A 38 22.39 -32.95 0.87
N THR A 39 21.54 -32.08 1.43
CA THR A 39 20.25 -31.71 0.84
C THR A 39 20.13 -30.19 0.82
N ALA A 40 19.74 -29.63 -0.33
CA ALA A 40 19.46 -28.20 -0.43
C ALA A 40 18.10 -27.90 0.22
N ARG A 41 18.10 -27.00 1.21
CA ARG A 41 16.89 -26.54 1.90
C ARG A 41 16.77 -25.02 1.76
N PRO A 42 15.58 -24.46 1.47
CA PRO A 42 15.36 -23.02 1.54
C PRO A 42 15.79 -22.44 2.89
N LEU A 43 16.49 -21.30 2.88
CA LEU A 43 16.89 -20.62 4.12
C LEU A 43 15.69 -20.27 5.00
N LEU A 44 14.62 -19.82 4.36
CA LEU A 44 13.32 -19.64 4.97
C LEU A 44 12.26 -20.12 3.99
N THR A 45 11.40 -21.03 4.43
CA THR A 45 10.29 -21.55 3.62
C THR A 45 9.18 -20.49 3.48
N PRO A 46 8.34 -20.55 2.44
CA PRO A 46 7.23 -19.61 2.29
C PRO A 46 6.29 -19.58 3.51
N GLY A 47 6.09 -20.72 4.17
CA GLY A 47 5.29 -20.81 5.39
C GLY A 47 5.95 -20.12 6.59
N GLU A 48 7.26 -20.25 6.75
CA GLU A 48 8.02 -19.53 7.78
C GLU A 48 8.03 -18.01 7.51
N VAL A 49 8.07 -17.58 6.24
CA VAL A 49 7.96 -16.15 5.89
C VAL A 49 6.59 -15.59 6.31
N MET A 50 5.51 -16.35 6.08
CA MET A 50 4.16 -15.94 6.48
C MET A 50 3.98 -15.85 7.99
N LYS A 51 4.69 -16.69 8.75
CA LYS A 51 4.65 -16.72 10.22
C LYS A 51 5.73 -15.86 10.87
N LEU A 52 6.42 -15.01 10.09
CA LEU A 52 7.47 -14.16 10.64
C LEU A 52 6.85 -13.21 11.67
N PRO A 53 7.40 -13.11 12.90
CA PRO A 53 6.90 -12.19 13.90
C PRO A 53 6.92 -10.75 13.36
N PRO A 54 5.93 -9.92 13.72
CA PRO A 54 5.86 -8.53 13.24
C PRO A 54 7.03 -7.66 13.77
N SER A 55 7.70 -8.11 14.84
CA SER A 55 8.92 -7.52 15.40
C SER A 55 10.18 -7.82 14.60
N ASP A 56 10.14 -8.81 13.71
CA ASP A 56 11.30 -9.26 12.96
C ASP A 56 11.21 -8.71 11.53
N GLU A 57 12.37 -8.53 10.90
CA GLU A 57 12.49 -8.14 9.50
C GLU A 57 13.65 -8.84 8.82
N LEU A 58 13.57 -8.87 7.49
CA LEU A 58 14.61 -9.43 6.63
C LEU A 58 15.24 -8.29 5.85
N VAL A 59 16.54 -8.11 6.06
CA VAL A 59 17.34 -7.07 5.40
C VAL A 59 18.14 -7.74 4.30
N LEU A 60 17.88 -7.34 3.05
CA LEU A 60 18.58 -7.81 1.88
C LEU A 60 19.46 -6.68 1.36
N VAL A 61 20.78 -6.85 1.47
CA VAL A 61 21.77 -5.90 0.95
C VAL A 61 22.57 -6.62 -0.13
N SER A 62 22.72 -5.96 -1.29
CA SER A 62 23.49 -6.52 -2.41
C SER A 62 24.91 -6.87 -1.98
N GLY A 63 25.35 -8.08 -2.30
CA GLY A 63 26.69 -8.58 -1.97
C GLY A 63 26.87 -9.08 -0.54
N LEU A 64 25.83 -9.00 0.31
CA LEU A 64 25.84 -9.56 1.66
C LEU A 64 24.85 -10.73 1.78
N PRO A 65 25.13 -11.71 2.67
CA PRO A 65 24.16 -12.73 2.98
C PRO A 65 22.90 -12.09 3.59
N PRO A 66 21.70 -12.66 3.38
CA PRO A 66 20.48 -12.13 3.97
C PRO A 66 20.57 -12.07 5.50
N ILE A 67 20.14 -10.94 6.06
CA ILE A 67 20.22 -10.69 7.51
C ILE A 67 18.81 -10.73 8.09
N ARG A 68 18.62 -11.53 9.14
CA ARG A 68 17.42 -11.48 9.96
C ARG A 68 17.67 -10.51 11.12
N ALA A 69 16.89 -9.44 11.16
CA ALA A 69 17.00 -8.38 12.15
C ALA A 69 15.70 -8.22 12.94
N LYS A 70 15.78 -7.43 14.02
CA LYS A 70 14.59 -6.94 14.73
C LYS A 70 14.27 -5.55 14.22
N LYS A 71 13.00 -5.28 13.94
CA LYS A 71 12.52 -3.96 13.55
C LYS A 71 12.88 -2.93 14.60
N LEU A 72 13.38 -1.81 14.13
CA LEU A 72 13.69 -0.66 14.95
C LEU A 72 12.40 0.09 15.30
N ARG A 73 12.08 0.17 16.59
CA ARG A 73 10.98 1.00 17.11
C ARG A 73 11.56 2.27 17.68
N TYR A 74 11.63 3.32 16.86
CA TYR A 74 12.28 4.59 17.21
C TYR A 74 11.73 5.21 18.52
N TYR A 75 10.47 4.97 18.85
CA TYR A 75 9.86 5.47 20.08
C TYR A 75 10.19 4.65 21.34
N GLN A 76 10.80 3.48 21.20
CA GLN A 76 11.25 2.63 22.33
C GLN A 76 12.77 2.69 22.53
N ASP A 77 13.52 3.13 21.53
CA ASP A 77 14.98 3.13 21.54
C ASP A 77 15.51 4.46 22.08
N GLN A 78 16.31 4.39 23.15
CA GLN A 78 16.89 5.54 23.85
C GLN A 78 17.70 6.44 22.92
N ASN A 79 18.41 5.87 21.94
CA ASN A 79 19.21 6.66 21.00
C ASN A 79 18.35 7.62 20.15
N PHE A 80 17.08 7.28 19.94
CA PHE A 80 16.13 8.09 19.17
C PHE A 80 15.28 8.96 20.08
N THR A 81 14.80 8.43 21.22
CA THR A 81 13.98 9.22 22.16
C THR A 81 14.75 10.43 22.70
N ASP A 82 16.06 10.29 22.95
CA ASP A 82 16.89 11.39 23.42
C ASP A 82 17.08 12.49 22.37
N ARG A 83 16.82 12.19 21.09
CA ARG A 83 16.89 13.14 19.97
C ARG A 83 15.53 13.73 19.60
N VAL A 84 14.45 13.32 20.26
CA VAL A 84 13.12 13.86 20.01
C VAL A 84 13.05 15.30 20.52
N LEU A 85 12.96 16.25 19.59
CA LEU A 85 12.71 17.65 19.89
C LEU A 85 11.20 17.89 20.10
N PRO A 86 10.80 18.90 20.89
CA PRO A 86 9.40 19.28 21.00
C PRO A 86 8.83 19.63 19.63
N ALA A 87 7.53 19.35 19.44
CA ALA A 87 6.82 19.74 18.22
C ALA A 87 6.99 21.24 17.96
N PRO A 88 7.18 21.66 16.70
CA PRO A 88 7.34 23.06 16.37
C PRO A 88 6.07 23.83 16.77
N VAL A 89 6.25 24.97 17.44
CA VAL A 89 5.13 25.84 17.80
C VAL A 89 4.70 26.60 16.56
N LEU A 90 3.48 26.33 16.09
CA LEU A 90 2.86 27.10 15.02
C LEU A 90 2.66 28.54 15.51
N ARG A 91 3.14 29.50 14.72
CA ARG A 91 2.94 30.93 14.97
C ARG A 91 2.19 31.52 13.78
N ASP A 92 1.42 32.57 14.04
CA ASP A 92 0.86 33.37 12.96
C ASP A 92 2.02 34.06 12.21
N GLY A 93 2.18 33.72 10.92
CA GLY A 93 3.24 34.25 10.06
C GLY A 93 4.16 33.18 9.46
N PRO A 94 5.20 33.59 8.71
CA PRO A 94 6.13 32.66 8.07
C PRO A 94 7.04 31.97 9.10
N TYR A 95 7.29 30.68 8.92
CA TYR A 95 8.24 29.93 9.73
C TYR A 95 9.68 30.46 9.55
N ALA A 96 10.54 30.27 10.55
CA ALA A 96 11.92 30.75 10.51
C ALA A 96 12.77 30.10 9.42
N ASP A 97 12.41 28.88 9.02
CA ASP A 97 13.00 28.11 7.93
C ASP A 97 12.26 28.30 6.59
N CYS A 98 11.22 29.14 6.54
CA CYS A 98 10.53 29.46 5.31
C CYS A 98 11.50 30.18 4.34
N PRO A 99 11.78 29.61 3.16
CA PRO A 99 12.63 30.26 2.17
C PRO A 99 11.99 31.58 1.73
N ALA A 100 12.83 32.53 1.30
CA ALA A 100 12.36 33.80 0.77
C ALA A 100 11.39 33.55 -0.41
N SER A 101 10.24 34.24 -0.39
CA SER A 101 9.27 34.14 -1.47
C SER A 101 9.93 34.47 -2.80
N ARG A 102 9.83 33.56 -3.76
CA ARG A 102 10.35 33.77 -5.11
C ARG A 102 9.34 34.63 -5.87
N PRO A 103 9.78 35.72 -6.54
CA PRO A 103 8.89 36.44 -7.43
C PRO A 103 8.49 35.51 -8.58
N ASP A 104 7.20 35.29 -8.75
CA ASP A 104 6.61 34.64 -9.91
C ASP A 104 5.82 35.68 -10.71
N GLY A 105 5.72 35.48 -12.03
CA GLY A 105 5.00 36.40 -12.90
C GLY A 105 3.48 36.31 -12.81
N TRP A 106 2.95 35.43 -11.95
CA TRP A 106 1.53 35.09 -11.86
C TRP A 106 0.89 35.67 -10.60
N THR A 107 1.65 35.89 -9.53
CA THR A 107 1.17 36.56 -8.32
C THR A 107 0.71 37.98 -8.64
N GLY A 108 -0.55 38.27 -8.30
CA GLY A 108 -1.18 39.55 -8.60
C GLY A 108 -1.69 39.68 -10.04
N GLN A 109 -1.54 38.67 -10.90
CA GLN A 109 -2.28 38.64 -12.16
C GLN A 109 -3.75 38.31 -11.89
N VAL A 110 -4.57 39.34 -11.78
CA VAL A 110 -6.02 39.21 -11.80
C VAL A 110 -6.44 39.26 -13.26
N CYS A 111 -6.85 38.13 -13.83
CA CYS A 111 -7.49 38.11 -15.14
C CYS A 111 -8.94 38.60 -14.94
N SER A 112 -9.25 39.80 -15.41
CA SER A 112 -10.64 40.23 -15.52
C SER A 112 -11.36 39.34 -16.52
N VAL A 113 -12.64 39.05 -16.28
CA VAL A 113 -13.48 38.33 -17.26
C VAL A 113 -13.39 39.07 -18.59
N ASP A 114 -13.04 38.35 -19.66
CA ASP A 114 -13.02 38.90 -21.03
C ASP A 114 -14.40 39.45 -21.37
N SER A 115 -14.47 40.65 -21.95
CA SER A 115 -15.73 41.30 -22.34
C SER A 115 -16.58 40.45 -23.30
N ARG A 116 -15.98 39.48 -23.99
CA ARG A 116 -16.69 38.52 -24.86
C ARG A 116 -17.38 37.41 -24.07
N LEU A 117 -16.98 37.19 -22.81
CA LEU A 117 -17.56 36.23 -21.87
C LEU A 117 -18.47 36.90 -20.84
N ALA A 118 -18.43 38.23 -20.72
CA ALA A 118 -19.46 39.00 -20.06
C ALA A 118 -20.74 38.84 -20.89
N ALA A 119 -21.58 37.86 -20.53
CA ALA A 119 -22.89 37.72 -21.12
C ALA A 119 -23.64 39.03 -20.90
N ASP A 120 -24.00 39.72 -21.97
CA ASP A 120 -25.02 40.75 -21.93
C ASP A 120 -26.31 40.06 -21.44
N ASP A 121 -26.70 40.35 -20.21
CA ASP A 121 -27.95 39.89 -19.57
C ASP A 121 -29.22 40.44 -20.27
N GLU A 122 -29.09 41.02 -21.47
CA GLU A 122 -30.15 41.58 -22.31
C GLU A 122 -30.61 40.64 -23.43
N SER A 123 -30.44 39.32 -23.28
CA SER A 123 -30.97 38.33 -24.23
C SER A 123 -31.71 37.16 -23.56
N ALA A 124 -32.41 37.42 -22.47
CA ALA A 124 -33.34 36.45 -21.87
C ALA A 124 -34.74 36.44 -22.52
N ASP A 125 -35.01 37.22 -23.58
CA ASP A 125 -36.35 37.31 -24.18
C ASP A 125 -36.37 37.35 -25.72
N ALA A 126 -35.50 36.57 -26.37
CA ALA A 126 -35.63 36.27 -27.79
C ALA A 126 -36.15 34.83 -27.99
N PRO A 127 -37.29 34.61 -28.69
CA PRO A 127 -37.76 33.26 -28.99
C PRO A 127 -36.77 32.59 -29.97
N VAL A 128 -36.20 31.48 -29.53
CA VAL A 128 -35.27 30.68 -30.32
C VAL A 128 -36.08 29.88 -31.34
N GLU A 129 -36.02 30.27 -32.61
CA GLU A 129 -36.43 29.39 -33.71
C GLU A 129 -35.47 28.21 -33.77
N ASP A 130 -36.04 27.01 -33.68
CA ASP A 130 -35.38 25.71 -33.66
C ASP A 130 -34.73 25.40 -35.01
N GLU A 131 -33.45 25.72 -35.15
CA GLU A 131 -32.63 25.28 -36.28
C GLU A 131 -31.29 24.69 -35.80
N GLY A 132 -31.35 23.42 -35.38
CA GLY A 132 -30.31 22.43 -35.64
C GLY A 132 -28.86 22.75 -35.27
N GLY A 133 -28.58 23.06 -34.00
CA GLY A 133 -27.22 23.11 -33.46
C GLY A 133 -26.93 21.94 -32.50
N VAL A 134 -25.84 21.20 -32.72
CA VAL A 134 -25.37 20.16 -31.77
C VAL A 134 -25.07 20.79 -30.42
N GLN A 135 -25.94 20.55 -29.45
CA GLN A 135 -25.74 20.98 -28.06
C GLN A 135 -24.50 20.28 -27.51
N GLN A 136 -23.34 20.95 -27.58
CA GLN A 136 -22.16 20.57 -26.82
C GLN A 136 -22.43 20.90 -25.36
N GLN A 137 -23.11 19.97 -24.70
CA GLN A 137 -23.24 19.88 -23.26
C GLN A 137 -21.84 19.78 -22.62
N ARG A 138 -21.19 20.92 -22.38
CA ARG A 138 -19.96 20.98 -21.59
C ARG A 138 -20.32 21.23 -20.13
N HIS A 139 -20.66 20.15 -19.45
CA HIS A 139 -20.64 20.11 -17.99
C HIS A 139 -19.51 19.18 -17.56
N PRO A 140 -18.30 19.69 -17.29
CA PRO A 140 -17.41 19.02 -16.36
C PRO A 140 -17.87 19.43 -14.96
N SER A 141 -19.04 18.95 -14.52
CA SER A 141 -19.34 18.98 -13.09
C SER A 141 -18.38 18.00 -12.43
N LEU A 142 -17.37 18.52 -11.74
CA LEU A 142 -16.73 17.75 -10.67
C LEU A 142 -17.87 17.29 -9.75
N PRO A 143 -18.00 15.99 -9.45
CA PRO A 143 -18.95 15.56 -8.43
C PRO A 143 -18.63 16.35 -7.18
N VAL A 144 -19.59 17.10 -6.66
CA VAL A 144 -19.55 17.50 -5.26
C VAL A 144 -19.53 16.18 -4.52
N GLU A 145 -18.37 15.80 -4.00
CA GLU A 145 -18.29 14.73 -3.02
C GLU A 145 -19.16 15.22 -1.86
N ASP A 146 -20.36 14.67 -1.74
CA ASP A 146 -21.03 14.63 -0.46
C ASP A 146 -20.03 13.94 0.45
N VAL A 147 -19.33 14.72 1.26
CA VAL A 147 -18.48 14.22 2.33
C VAL A 147 -19.46 13.51 3.25
N VAL A 148 -19.71 12.23 2.98
CA VAL A 148 -20.27 11.32 3.94
C VAL A 148 -19.19 11.24 4.99
N VAL A 149 -19.32 12.11 6.00
CA VAL A 149 -18.62 11.98 7.27
C VAL A 149 -18.97 10.57 7.72
N SER A 150 -18.07 9.63 7.46
CA SER A 150 -18.16 8.30 8.01
C SER A 150 -17.99 8.52 9.50
N GLN A 151 -19.12 8.57 10.21
CA GLN A 151 -19.11 8.50 11.66
C GLN A 151 -18.46 7.15 11.98
N GLU A 152 -17.20 7.19 12.41
CA GLU A 152 -16.58 6.04 13.05
C GLU A 152 -17.52 5.61 14.18
N PRO A 153 -17.98 4.36 14.21
CA PRO A 153 -18.82 3.91 15.31
C PRO A 153 -17.99 4.02 16.60
N ASP A 154 -18.59 4.66 17.59
CA ASP A 154 -18.06 4.83 18.93
C ASP A 154 -17.58 3.47 19.45
N GLN A 155 -16.30 3.37 19.81
CA GLN A 155 -15.62 2.09 20.13
C GLN A 155 -16.29 1.31 21.29
N ALA A 156 -17.20 1.95 22.01
CA ALA A 156 -18.01 1.36 23.07
C ALA A 156 -18.98 0.28 22.57
N ASP A 157 -19.37 0.24 21.28
CA ASP A 157 -20.35 -0.73 20.77
C ASP A 157 -19.74 -2.09 20.40
N LEU A 158 -18.40 -2.19 20.33
CA LEU A 158 -17.66 -3.44 20.07
C LEU A 158 -17.48 -4.32 21.31
N LEU A 159 -17.75 -3.79 22.51
CA LEU A 159 -17.51 -4.47 23.80
C LEU A 159 -18.79 -5.04 24.44
N LYS A 160 -19.92 -5.00 23.73
CA LYS A 160 -21.14 -5.66 24.21
C LYS A 160 -20.99 -7.18 24.04
N PRO A 161 -21.18 -8.00 25.09
CA PRO A 161 -21.21 -9.45 24.94
C PRO A 161 -22.39 -9.80 24.02
N ALA A 162 -22.13 -10.55 22.95
CA ALA A 162 -23.18 -11.07 22.11
C ALA A 162 -23.97 -12.13 22.89
N ASP A 163 -25.29 -11.97 22.99
CA ASP A 163 -26.19 -13.06 23.37
C ASP A 163 -26.20 -14.11 22.24
N ASP A 164 -25.97 -15.37 22.64
CA ASP A 164 -25.53 -16.52 21.82
C ASP A 164 -26.57 -17.06 20.80
N ASP A 165 -27.66 -16.33 20.54
CA ASP A 165 -28.80 -16.81 19.73
C ASP A 165 -28.99 -16.07 18.38
N SER A 166 -28.08 -15.18 17.96
CA SER A 166 -28.28 -14.31 16.77
C SER A 166 -27.25 -14.42 15.62
N GLU A 167 -26.36 -15.43 15.64
CA GLU A 167 -25.24 -15.54 14.69
C GLU A 167 -25.66 -15.60 13.20
N ALA A 168 -26.79 -16.24 12.87
CA ALA A 168 -27.17 -16.43 11.46
C ALA A 168 -27.63 -15.15 10.74
N LEU A 169 -28.06 -14.11 11.47
CA LEU A 169 -28.49 -12.83 10.88
C LEU A 169 -27.37 -11.80 10.84
N ALA A 170 -26.37 -11.91 11.72
CA ALA A 170 -25.18 -11.07 11.73
C ALA A 170 -24.31 -11.33 10.49
N ASP A 171 -24.10 -12.60 10.13
CA ASP A 171 -23.25 -12.99 9.00
C ASP A 171 -23.79 -12.51 7.64
N LYS A 172 -25.12 -12.52 7.45
CA LYS A 172 -25.74 -11.96 6.23
C LYS A 172 -25.53 -10.45 6.09
N ARG A 173 -25.59 -9.71 7.20
CA ARG A 173 -25.42 -8.24 7.20
C ARG A 173 -23.97 -7.82 6.98
N VAL A 174 -23.01 -8.65 7.39
CA VAL A 174 -21.58 -8.42 7.13
C VAL A 174 -21.26 -8.67 5.65
N MET A 175 -21.84 -9.71 5.04
CA MET A 175 -21.64 -9.99 3.61
C MET A 175 -22.26 -8.93 2.69
N ASP A 176 -23.46 -8.43 2.99
CA ASP A 176 -24.11 -7.36 2.20
C ASP A 176 -23.32 -6.03 2.22
N ARG A 177 -22.54 -5.78 3.27
CA ARG A 177 -21.70 -4.56 3.39
C ARG A 177 -20.39 -4.64 2.59
N ILE A 178 -19.95 -5.83 2.19
CA ILE A 178 -18.68 -6.02 1.46
C ILE A 178 -18.91 -6.06 -0.05
N SER A 179 -20.14 -6.29 -0.52
CA SER A 179 -20.48 -6.33 -1.94
C SER A 179 -21.04 -5.01 -2.46
N THR A 180 -20.20 -3.97 -2.56
CA THR A 180 -20.44 -2.90 -3.54
C THR A 180 -19.10 -2.38 -4.07
N ALA A 181 -18.51 -3.11 -5.00
CA ALA A 181 -17.41 -2.59 -5.80
C ALA A 181 -17.96 -1.53 -6.76
N ALA A 182 -17.89 -0.26 -6.37
CA ALA A 182 -18.16 0.86 -7.26
C ALA A 182 -16.98 1.01 -8.24
N ARG A 183 -17.21 0.59 -9.49
CA ARG A 183 -16.46 0.87 -10.74
C ARG A 183 -14.99 1.31 -10.60
N ALA A 184 -14.07 0.44 -11.00
CA ALA A 184 -12.68 0.83 -11.31
C ALA A 184 -12.56 1.31 -12.76
N TYR A 185 -12.10 2.55 -12.99
CA TYR A 185 -11.59 3.01 -14.27
C TYR A 185 -10.07 2.87 -14.28
N GLY A 186 -9.53 2.04 -15.17
CA GLY A 186 -8.11 2.01 -15.49
C GLY A 186 -7.88 2.75 -16.81
N ILE A 187 -7.27 3.94 -16.76
CA ILE A 187 -6.76 4.60 -17.96
C ILE A 187 -5.37 4.01 -18.22
N ASN A 188 -5.31 3.09 -19.19
CA ASN A 188 -4.06 2.67 -19.82
C ASN A 188 -4.00 3.38 -21.17
N GLU A 189 -3.23 4.46 -21.27
CA GLU A 189 -2.85 5.04 -22.55
C GLU A 189 -1.37 4.78 -22.80
N GLY A 190 -1.08 4.19 -23.96
CA GLY A 190 0.24 4.28 -24.57
C GLY A 190 0.85 2.98 -25.09
N ARG A 191 0.23 2.35 -26.11
CA ARG A 191 0.97 1.52 -27.07
C ARG A 191 0.61 1.95 -28.50
N GLY A 192 1.64 2.31 -29.27
CA GLY A 192 1.64 2.72 -30.68
C GLY A 192 1.89 4.23 -30.80
N ASP A 193 2.95 4.74 -31.41
CA ASP A 193 3.56 4.33 -32.67
C ASP A 193 5.09 4.55 -32.63
N ASP A 194 5.84 3.55 -33.09
CA ASP A 194 7.26 3.72 -33.43
C ASP A 194 7.33 4.64 -34.65
N LYS A 195 7.71 5.91 -34.44
CA LYS A 195 8.35 6.75 -35.45
C LYS A 195 8.83 8.07 -34.85
N ASP A 196 10.13 8.26 -35.01
CA ASP A 196 10.75 9.51 -35.49
C ASP A 196 11.90 10.09 -34.65
N VAL A 197 13.09 9.68 -35.12
CA VAL A 197 14.24 10.53 -35.48
C VAL A 197 14.90 11.33 -34.36
N ILE A 198 16.05 10.80 -33.93
CA ILE A 198 17.13 11.56 -33.30
C ILE A 198 17.79 12.42 -34.40
N PRO A 199 17.80 13.76 -34.33
CA PRO A 199 18.75 14.53 -35.11
C PRO A 199 20.07 14.58 -34.35
N GLY A 200 21.15 14.16 -35.01
CA GLY A 200 22.50 14.29 -34.46
C GLY A 200 22.88 15.74 -34.22
N PHE A 201 23.65 15.97 -33.15
CA PHE A 201 25.02 16.51 -33.14
C PHE A 201 25.67 16.14 -31.81
#